data_AF-A0AA85K7V6-F1
#
_entry.id   AF-A0AA85K7V6-F1
#
_cell.length_a   1.000
_cell.length_b   1.000
_cell.length_c   1.000
_cell.angle_alpha   90.00
_cell.angle_beta   90.00
_cell.angle_gamma   90.00
#
_symmetry.space_group_name_H-M   'P 1'
#
loop_
_entity.id
_entity.type
_entity.pdbx_description
1 polymer ?
#
loop_
_entity_poly.entity_id
_entity_poly.type
_entity_poly.pdbx_seq_one_letter_code
_entity_poly.pdbx_strand_id
1 'polypeptide(L)'
;MQSNQARSAASSSQGNLPRKRNTHIQSLKARLRTNINSILSNYEMILSRSKIDPNELTKGLNPYTQCAQDTFEFSVRAANIVHACENIARLVSEIKQYLILGDFCWLAEVTECNRERLRRRTLDIDRATIRLRDKLITELHSLDEETSPDYPIPTSSSSLTSSMDTT
;
A
#
# COMPACT_ATOMS: atom_id res chain seq x y z
N MET A 1 25.61 32.45 -3.50
CA MET A 1 24.44 32.17 -4.36
C MET A 1 24.65 30.84 -5.07
N GLN A 2 24.17 29.72 -4.51
CA GLN A 2 24.06 28.43 -5.21
C GLN A 2 23.40 27.42 -4.26
N SER A 3 22.08 27.26 -4.38
CA SER A 3 21.34 26.18 -3.70
C SER A 3 19.89 26.18 -4.18
N ASN A 4 19.65 25.75 -5.43
CA ASN A 4 18.28 25.48 -5.89
C ASN A 4 18.22 24.51 -7.09
N GLN A 5 18.81 23.32 -6.94
CA GLN A 5 18.69 22.28 -7.97
C GLN A 5 18.63 20.88 -7.34
N ALA A 6 17.59 20.61 -6.55
CA ALA A 6 17.38 19.26 -5.97
C ALA A 6 15.90 18.91 -5.69
N ARG A 7 14.91 19.49 -6.39
CA ARG A 7 13.49 19.26 -6.08
C ARG A 7 12.56 18.81 -7.21
N SER A 8 13.07 18.43 -8.38
CA SER A 8 12.21 18.10 -9.54
C SER A 8 12.22 16.64 -10.00
N ALA A 9 12.42 15.65 -9.11
CA ALA A 9 12.47 14.23 -9.50
C ALA A 9 11.42 13.30 -8.85
N ALA A 10 10.33 13.82 -8.28
CA ALA A 10 9.38 13.00 -7.52
C ALA A 10 7.96 12.85 -8.12
N SER A 11 7.71 13.22 -9.40
CA SER A 11 6.35 13.21 -9.97
C SER A 11 6.11 12.26 -11.16
N SER A 12 7.02 11.35 -11.49
CA SER A 12 6.89 10.48 -12.68
C SER A 12 6.44 9.03 -12.41
N SER A 13 6.23 8.62 -11.16
CA SER A 13 6.00 7.20 -10.84
C SER A 13 4.53 6.76 -10.70
N GLN A 14 3.56 7.68 -10.57
CA GLN A 14 2.17 7.31 -10.28
C GLN A 14 1.44 6.63 -11.45
N GLY A 15 1.80 6.92 -12.71
CA GLY A 15 1.17 6.30 -13.88
C GLY A 15 1.63 4.87 -14.19
N ASN A 16 2.72 4.40 -13.57
CA ASN A 16 3.37 3.14 -13.93
C ASN A 16 2.84 1.94 -13.13
N LEU A 17 2.34 2.18 -11.92
CA LEU A 17 1.81 1.14 -11.03
C LEU A 17 0.53 0.44 -11.56
N PRO A 18 -0.50 1.16 -12.09
CA PRO A 18 -1.67 0.52 -12.66
C PRO A 18 -1.35 -0.26 -13.95
N ARG A 19 -0.38 0.21 -14.74
CA ARG A 19 0.12 -0.50 -15.93
C ARG A 19 0.82 -1.80 -15.56
N LYS A 20 1.75 -1.75 -14.59
CA LYS A 20 2.44 -2.94 -14.06
C LYS A 20 1.48 -3.98 -13.46
N ARG A 21 0.46 -3.51 -12.75
CA ARG A 21 -0.64 -4.37 -12.24
C ARG A 21 -1.37 -5.08 -13.38
N ASN A 22 -1.78 -4.34 -14.40
CA ASN A 22 -2.47 -4.93 -15.55
C ASN A 22 -1.59 -5.93 -16.31
N THR A 23 -0.31 -5.63 -16.53
CA THR A 23 0.61 -6.58 -17.18
C THR A 23 0.81 -7.86 -16.36
N HIS A 24 0.88 -7.75 -15.03
CA HIS A 24 1.02 -8.91 -14.16
C HIS A 24 -0.23 -9.80 -14.20
N ILE A 25 -1.43 -9.20 -14.11
CA ILE A 25 -2.70 -9.92 -14.23
C ILE A 25 -2.82 -10.63 -15.58
N GLN A 26 -2.40 -9.97 -16.68
CA GLN A 26 -2.43 -10.58 -18.00
C GLN A 26 -1.46 -11.76 -18.11
N SER A 27 -0.27 -11.66 -17.49
CA SER A 27 0.69 -12.77 -17.43
C SER A 27 0.11 -13.98 -16.67
N LEU A 28 -0.52 -13.77 -15.52
CA LEU A 28 -1.18 -14.84 -14.75
C LEU A 28 -2.28 -15.52 -15.58
N LYS A 29 -3.11 -14.74 -16.27
CA LYS A 29 -4.16 -15.28 -17.16
C LYS A 29 -3.57 -16.08 -18.34
N ALA A 30 -2.50 -15.59 -18.95
CA ALA A 30 -1.84 -16.28 -20.05
C ALA A 30 -1.27 -17.64 -19.59
N ARG A 31 -0.54 -17.66 -18.46
CA ARG A 31 0.01 -18.88 -17.88
C ARG A 31 -1.07 -19.89 -17.50
N LEU A 32 -2.21 -19.43 -16.95
CA LEU A 32 -3.34 -20.31 -16.67
C LEU A 32 -3.86 -20.98 -17.94
N ARG A 33 -4.11 -20.20 -19.00
CA ARG A 33 -4.57 -20.75 -20.29
C ARG A 33 -3.58 -21.77 -20.86
N THR A 34 -2.29 -21.46 -20.83
CA THR A 34 -1.26 -22.38 -21.32
C THR A 34 -1.27 -23.71 -20.56
N ASN A 35 -1.38 -23.69 -19.23
CA ASN A 35 -1.42 -24.93 -18.45
C ASN A 35 -2.72 -25.73 -18.70
N ILE A 36 -3.87 -25.07 -18.81
CA ILE A 36 -5.15 -25.74 -19.15
C ILE A 36 -5.06 -26.39 -20.53
N ASN A 37 -4.55 -25.68 -21.53
CA ASN A 37 -4.39 -26.22 -22.89
C ASN A 37 -3.42 -27.41 -22.92
N SER A 38 -2.35 -27.36 -22.11
CA SER A 38 -1.42 -28.48 -21.96
C SER A 38 -2.11 -29.72 -21.38
N ILE A 39 -2.93 -29.54 -20.33
CA ILE A 39 -3.70 -30.64 -19.72
C ILE A 39 -4.64 -31.26 -20.76
N LEU A 40 -5.42 -30.42 -21.45
CA LEU A 40 -6.40 -30.87 -22.44
C LEU A 40 -5.74 -31.62 -23.60
N SER A 41 -4.68 -31.04 -24.19
CA SER A 41 -3.97 -31.66 -25.31
C SER A 41 -3.30 -32.99 -24.92
N ASN A 42 -2.69 -33.08 -23.74
CA ASN A 42 -2.10 -34.35 -23.29
C ASN A 42 -3.17 -35.42 -23.04
N TYR A 43 -4.31 -35.02 -22.47
CA TYR A 43 -5.43 -35.94 -22.21
C TYR A 43 -6.08 -36.45 -23.52
N GLU A 44 -6.33 -35.56 -24.49
CA GLU A 44 -6.84 -35.92 -25.81
C GLU A 44 -5.94 -36.92 -26.54
N MET A 45 -4.62 -36.77 -26.42
CA MET A 45 -3.67 -37.70 -27.02
C MET A 45 -3.65 -39.07 -26.33
N ILE A 46 -3.79 -39.11 -25.00
CA ILE A 46 -3.96 -40.38 -24.26
C ILE A 46 -5.23 -41.09 -24.77
N LEU A 47 -6.35 -40.37 -24.86
CA LEU A 47 -7.60 -40.93 -25.37
C LEU A 47 -7.47 -41.42 -26.81
N SER A 48 -6.81 -40.65 -27.67
CA SER A 48 -6.65 -40.99 -29.09
C SER A 48 -5.88 -42.30 -29.28
N ARG A 49 -4.83 -42.54 -28.48
CA ARG A 49 -4.03 -43.77 -28.52
C ARG A 49 -4.63 -44.94 -27.76
N SER A 50 -5.53 -44.68 -26.81
CA SER A 50 -6.26 -45.77 -26.12
C SER A 50 -7.29 -46.48 -27.01
N LYS A 51 -7.65 -45.87 -28.17
CA LYS A 51 -8.57 -46.48 -29.12
C LYS A 51 -7.86 -47.60 -29.87
N ILE A 52 -8.38 -48.82 -29.71
CA ILE A 52 -7.95 -49.98 -30.48
C ILE A 52 -8.59 -49.90 -31.85
N ASP A 53 -7.80 -49.60 -32.89
CA ASP A 53 -8.28 -49.66 -34.26
C ASP A 53 -8.18 -51.11 -34.76
N PRO A 54 -9.30 -51.78 -35.11
CA PRO A 54 -9.26 -53.18 -35.56
C PRO A 54 -8.40 -53.39 -36.82
N ASN A 55 -8.13 -52.33 -37.59
CA ASN A 55 -7.26 -52.35 -38.76
C ASN A 55 -5.76 -52.13 -38.46
N GLU A 56 -5.38 -51.74 -37.23
CA GLU A 56 -3.95 -51.58 -36.86
C GLU A 56 -3.24 -52.92 -36.74
N LEU A 57 -3.96 -53.99 -36.41
CA LEU A 57 -3.44 -55.36 -36.38
C LEU A 57 -2.86 -55.79 -37.74
N THR A 58 -3.28 -55.15 -38.83
CA THR A 58 -2.88 -55.45 -40.20
C THR A 58 -1.70 -54.59 -40.70
N LYS A 59 -1.28 -53.54 -39.97
CA LYS A 59 -0.40 -52.46 -40.49
C LYS A 59 1.07 -52.51 -40.10
N GLY A 60 1.55 -53.54 -39.41
CA GLY A 60 2.95 -53.97 -39.55
C GLY A 60 3.99 -53.47 -38.53
N LEU A 61 3.62 -53.22 -37.27
CA LEU A 61 4.60 -53.22 -36.17
C LEU A 61 4.40 -54.47 -35.29
N ASN A 62 5.48 -54.96 -34.66
CA ASN A 62 5.38 -55.99 -33.64
C ASN A 62 4.48 -55.48 -32.49
N PRO A 63 3.38 -56.18 -32.14
CA PRO A 63 2.44 -55.75 -31.10
C PRO A 63 3.10 -55.44 -29.75
N TYR A 64 4.18 -56.16 -29.42
CA TYR A 64 4.93 -55.94 -28.19
C TYR A 64 5.66 -54.58 -28.19
N THR A 65 6.27 -54.22 -29.31
CA THR A 65 6.96 -52.93 -29.47
C THR A 65 5.98 -51.76 -29.43
N GLN A 66 4.83 -51.90 -30.09
CA GLN A 66 3.78 -50.88 -30.08
C GLN A 66 3.24 -50.65 -28.66
N CYS A 67 2.92 -51.73 -27.95
CA CYS A 67 2.44 -51.66 -26.57
C CYS A 67 3.44 -50.97 -25.64
N ALA A 68 4.74 -51.27 -25.77
CA ALA A 68 5.78 -50.63 -24.98
C ALA A 68 5.90 -49.12 -25.30
N GLN A 69 5.82 -48.74 -26.57
CA GLN A 69 5.84 -47.35 -26.99
C GLN A 69 4.64 -46.57 -26.45
N ASP A 70 3.43 -47.11 -26.58
CA ASP A 70 2.21 -46.44 -26.11
C ASP A 70 2.22 -46.31 -24.58
N THR A 71 2.70 -47.32 -23.85
CA THR A 71 2.87 -47.26 -22.39
C THR A 71 3.82 -46.13 -21.97
N PHE A 72 4.95 -45.99 -22.66
CA PHE A 72 5.89 -44.90 -22.40
C PHE A 72 5.25 -43.54 -22.71
N GLU A 73 4.55 -43.42 -23.83
CA GLU A 73 3.90 -42.17 -24.22
C GLU A 73 2.77 -41.79 -23.24
N PHE A 74 1.95 -42.73 -22.80
CA PHE A 74 0.94 -42.51 -21.77
C PHE A 74 1.56 -41.99 -20.47
N SER A 75 2.69 -42.59 -20.06
CA SER A 75 3.40 -42.18 -18.84
C SER A 75 3.94 -40.76 -18.94
N VAL A 76 4.54 -40.39 -20.06
CA VAL A 76 5.05 -39.02 -20.31
C VAL A 76 3.89 -38.02 -20.33
N ARG A 77 2.78 -38.34 -20.99
CA ARG A 77 1.60 -37.46 -21.05
C ARG A 77 0.96 -37.26 -19.69
N ALA A 78 0.84 -38.33 -18.90
CA ALA A 78 0.36 -38.24 -17.52
C ALA A 78 1.27 -37.35 -16.66
N ALA A 79 2.59 -37.51 -16.78
CA ALA A 79 3.56 -36.66 -16.08
C ALA A 79 3.41 -35.17 -16.47
N ASN A 80 3.22 -34.87 -17.76
CA ASN A 80 2.99 -33.51 -18.25
C ASN A 80 1.69 -32.89 -17.68
N ILE A 81 0.62 -33.69 -17.55
CA ILE A 81 -0.63 -33.25 -16.91
C ILE A 81 -0.39 -32.88 -15.45
N VAL A 82 0.31 -33.75 -14.69
CA VAL A 82 0.64 -33.49 -13.28
C VAL A 82 1.49 -32.22 -13.14
N HIS A 83 2.49 -32.05 -14.02
CA HIS A 83 3.33 -30.85 -14.03
C HIS A 83 2.52 -29.57 -14.30
N ALA A 84 1.59 -29.60 -15.26
CA ALA A 84 0.70 -28.46 -15.53
C ALA A 84 -0.22 -28.15 -14.33
N CYS A 85 -0.73 -29.16 -13.62
CA CYS A 85 -1.49 -29.00 -12.38
C CYS A 85 -0.65 -28.35 -11.27
N GLU A 86 0.60 -28.78 -11.10
CA GLU A 86 1.52 -28.18 -10.13
C GLU A 86 1.80 -26.70 -10.44
N ASN A 87 1.97 -26.37 -11.72
CA ASN A 87 2.13 -24.99 -12.16
C ASN A 87 0.88 -24.14 -11.86
N ILE A 88 -0.32 -24.70 -11.97
CA ILE A 88 -1.57 -24.04 -11.57
C ILE A 88 -1.61 -23.83 -10.05
N ALA A 89 -1.19 -24.81 -9.24
CA ALA A 89 -1.10 -24.63 -7.79
C ALA A 89 -0.15 -23.50 -7.40
N ARG A 90 1.00 -23.39 -8.10
CA ARG A 90 1.94 -22.27 -7.93
C ARG A 90 1.33 -20.92 -8.32
N LEU A 91 0.58 -20.86 -9.43
CA LEU A 91 -0.17 -19.66 -9.84
C LEU A 91 -1.19 -19.22 -8.77
N VAL A 92 -1.90 -20.15 -8.13
CA VAL A 92 -2.83 -19.83 -7.04
C VAL A 92 -2.09 -19.21 -5.86
N SER A 93 -0.91 -19.72 -5.51
CA SER A 93 -0.08 -19.15 -4.45
C SER A 93 0.38 -17.73 -4.79
N GLU A 94 0.83 -17.49 -6.03
CA GLU A 94 1.22 -16.16 -6.51
C GLU A 94 0.05 -15.16 -6.44
N ILE A 95 -1.17 -15.58 -6.82
CA ILE A 95 -2.37 -14.74 -6.71
C ILE A 95 -2.67 -14.38 -5.25
N LYS A 96 -2.58 -15.35 -4.33
CA LYS A 96 -2.78 -15.09 -2.89
C LYS A 96 -1.78 -14.07 -2.37
N GLN A 97 -0.50 -14.24 -2.69
CA GLN A 97 0.55 -13.28 -2.32
C GLN A 97 0.27 -11.89 -2.90
N TYR A 98 -0.14 -11.81 -4.16
CA TYR A 98 -0.48 -10.56 -4.83
C TYR A 98 -1.63 -9.81 -4.12
N LEU A 99 -2.68 -10.52 -3.73
CA LEU A 99 -3.82 -9.94 -3.01
C LEU A 99 -3.42 -9.46 -1.61
N ILE A 100 -2.73 -10.30 -0.84
CA ILE A 100 -2.29 -9.97 0.52
C ILE A 100 -1.38 -8.73 0.52
N LEU A 101 -0.38 -8.69 -0.36
CA LEU A 101 0.55 -7.55 -0.46
C LEU A 101 -0.16 -6.29 -0.95
N GLY A 102 -1.09 -6.42 -1.90
CA GLY A 102 -1.91 -5.31 -2.39
C GLY A 102 -2.68 -4.62 -1.26
N ASP A 103 -3.30 -5.40 -0.39
CA ASP A 103 -4.08 -4.90 0.74
C ASP A 103 -3.21 -4.16 1.76
N PHE A 104 -2.01 -4.68 2.07
CA PHE A 104 -1.09 -3.99 2.99
C PHE A 104 -0.59 -2.65 2.46
N CYS A 105 -0.26 -2.56 1.17
CA CYS A 105 0.14 -1.30 0.55
C CYS A 105 -0.99 -0.27 0.61
N TRP A 106 -2.21 -0.67 0.27
CA TRP A 106 -3.37 0.21 0.36
C TRP A 106 -3.66 0.64 1.80
N LEU A 107 -3.58 -0.27 2.76
CA LEU A 107 -3.80 0.03 4.17
C LEU A 107 -2.76 1.03 4.70
N ALA A 108 -1.50 0.90 4.28
CA ALA A 108 -0.45 1.86 4.63
C ALA A 108 -0.75 3.27 4.10
N GLU A 109 -1.18 3.39 2.83
CA GLU A 109 -1.57 4.66 2.23
C GLU A 109 -2.76 5.31 2.95
N VAL A 110 -3.80 4.52 3.26
CA VAL A 110 -4.98 4.99 4.00
C VAL A 110 -4.62 5.42 5.41
N THR A 111 -3.77 4.66 6.10
CA THR A 111 -3.31 4.97 7.46
C THR A 111 -2.55 6.28 7.47
N GLU A 112 -1.64 6.48 6.53
CA GLU A 112 -0.84 7.69 6.39
C GLU A 112 -1.71 8.92 6.05
N CYS A 113 -2.68 8.76 5.14
CA CYS A 113 -3.65 9.80 4.82
C CYS A 113 -4.47 10.22 6.06
N ASN A 114 -4.93 9.25 6.84
CA ASN A 114 -5.67 9.49 8.07
C ASN A 114 -4.82 10.18 9.12
N ARG A 115 -3.56 9.77 9.27
CA ARG A 115 -2.58 10.37 10.20
C ARG A 115 -2.37 11.84 9.87
N GLU A 116 -2.16 12.17 8.59
CA GLU A 116 -1.98 13.56 8.15
C GLU A 116 -3.26 14.39 8.33
N ARG A 117 -4.44 13.81 8.06
CA ARG A 117 -5.73 14.47 8.31
C ARG A 117 -5.94 14.78 9.79
N LEU A 118 -5.61 13.83 10.67
CA LEU A 118 -5.68 14.03 12.12
C LEU A 118 -4.73 15.14 12.57
N ARG A 119 -3.47 15.10 12.11
CA ARG A 119 -2.45 16.11 12.41
C ARG A 119 -2.92 17.53 12.04
N ARG A 120 -3.57 17.70 10.89
CA ARG A 120 -4.13 18.99 10.47
C ARG A 120 -5.24 19.46 11.40
N ARG A 121 -6.19 18.58 11.75
CA ARG A 121 -7.27 18.92 12.69
C ARG A 121 -6.72 19.31 14.06
N THR A 122 -5.73 18.57 14.57
CA THR A 122 -5.07 18.91 15.84
C THR A 122 -4.47 20.30 15.78
N LEU A 123 -3.74 20.64 14.71
CA LEU A 123 -3.17 21.98 14.54
C LEU A 123 -4.24 23.08 14.48
N ASP A 124 -5.38 22.82 13.84
CA ASP A 124 -6.47 23.80 13.77
C ASP A 124 -7.14 24.00 15.13
N ILE A 125 -7.32 22.93 15.91
CA ILE A 125 -7.82 23.00 17.29
C ILE A 125 -6.82 23.74 18.19
N ASP A 126 -5.52 23.46 18.07
CA ASP A 126 -4.47 24.14 18.85
C ASP A 126 -4.48 25.65 18.56
N ARG A 127 -4.59 26.03 17.27
CA ARG A 127 -4.72 27.44 16.87
C ARG A 127 -5.97 28.10 17.44
N ALA A 128 -7.11 27.40 17.43
CA ALA A 128 -8.35 27.92 18.00
C ALA A 128 -8.23 28.11 19.52
N THR A 129 -7.61 27.16 20.21
CA THR A 129 -7.35 27.20 21.65
C THR A 129 -6.45 28.40 22.02
N ILE A 130 -5.36 28.60 21.29
CA ILE A 130 -4.45 29.74 21.51
C ILE A 130 -5.20 31.07 21.30
N ARG A 131 -5.96 31.20 20.21
CA ARG A 131 -6.75 32.42 19.94
C ARG A 131 -7.78 32.70 21.04
N LEU A 132 -8.46 31.67 21.55
CA LEU A 132 -9.43 31.83 22.62
C LEU A 132 -8.76 32.26 23.92
N ARG A 133 -7.61 31.63 24.26
CA ARG A 133 -6.80 32.03 25.41
C ARG A 133 -6.39 33.50 25.33
N ASP A 134 -5.87 33.93 24.18
CA ASP A 134 -5.40 35.30 24.01
C ASP A 134 -6.54 36.32 24.13
N LYS A 135 -7.75 35.98 23.63
CA LYS A 135 -8.95 36.80 23.84
C LYS A 135 -9.33 36.91 25.31
N LEU A 136 -9.35 35.80 26.05
CA LEU A 136 -9.68 35.81 27.48
C LEU A 136 -8.69 36.65 28.29
N ILE A 137 -7.39 36.56 27.98
CA ILE A 137 -6.36 37.39 28.61
C ILE A 137 -6.62 38.87 28.32
N THR A 138 -6.95 39.21 27.08
CA THR A 138 -7.26 40.59 26.68
C THR A 138 -8.49 41.12 27.42
N GLU A 139 -9.58 40.34 27.50
CA GLU A 139 -10.80 40.71 28.21
C GLU A 139 -10.57 40.87 29.73
N LEU A 140 -9.77 39.99 30.33
CA LEU A 140 -9.37 40.11 31.74
C LEU A 140 -8.60 41.40 32.00
N HIS A 141 -7.62 41.73 31.16
CA HIS A 141 -6.87 42.99 31.29
C HIS A 141 -7.75 44.22 31.14
N SER A 142 -8.68 44.23 30.17
CA SER A 142 -9.62 45.35 30.04
C SER A 142 -10.52 45.52 31.25
N LEU A 143 -10.94 44.40 31.86
CA LEU A 143 -11.77 44.44 33.07
C LEU A 143 -10.99 44.95 34.28
N ASP A 144 -9.71 44.57 34.42
CA ASP A 144 -8.82 45.04 35.50
C ASP A 144 -8.59 46.56 35.39
N GLU A 145 -8.39 47.08 34.18
CA GLU A 145 -8.28 48.53 33.93
C GLU A 145 -9.57 49.29 34.29
N GLU A 146 -10.74 48.70 34.02
CA GLU A 146 -12.04 49.33 34.26
C GLU A 146 -12.48 49.23 35.73
N THR A 147 -11.96 48.27 36.49
CA THR A 147 -12.30 48.03 37.91
C THR A 147 -11.26 48.54 38.89
N SER A 148 -10.04 48.87 38.44
CA SER A 148 -9.02 49.52 39.26
C SER A 148 -9.53 50.91 39.69
N PRO A 149 -9.84 51.13 40.98
CA PRO A 149 -10.24 52.45 41.43
C PRO A 149 -9.02 53.37 41.40
N ASP A 150 -9.18 54.58 40.86
CA ASP A 150 -8.26 55.69 41.08
C ASP A 150 -8.19 56.00 42.58
N TYR A 151 -7.38 55.25 43.33
CA TYR A 151 -6.98 55.65 44.68
C TYR A 151 -5.73 56.52 44.55
N PRO A 152 -5.80 57.82 44.85
CA PRO A 152 -4.60 58.63 44.96
C PRO A 152 -3.80 58.07 46.14
N ILE A 153 -2.61 57.54 45.88
CA ILE A 153 -1.63 57.31 46.94
C ILE A 153 -1.24 58.69 47.46
N PRO A 154 -1.52 59.05 48.74
CA PRO A 154 -1.05 60.30 49.29
C PRO A 154 0.47 60.21 49.41
N THR A 155 1.20 60.87 48.51
CA THR A 155 2.63 61.12 48.72
C THR A 155 2.74 62.19 49.81
N SER A 156 2.94 61.77 51.06
CA SER A 156 3.35 62.66 52.14
C SER A 156 4.77 63.16 51.87
N SER A 157 4.88 64.25 51.11
CA SER A 157 6.08 65.09 51.06
C SER A 157 6.11 65.98 52.30
N SER A 158 6.68 65.49 53.40
CA SER A 158 7.07 66.34 54.53
C SER A 158 8.41 67.00 54.23
N SER A 159 8.34 68.17 53.59
CA SER A 159 9.39 69.18 53.63
C SER A 159 9.52 69.73 55.05
N LEU A 160 10.60 69.41 55.75
CA LEU A 160 11.05 70.14 56.93
C LEU A 160 12.42 70.76 56.62
N THR A 161 12.35 72.03 56.24
CA THR A 161 13.48 72.94 56.10
C THR A 161 13.86 73.53 57.46
N SER A 162 15.17 73.67 57.68
CA SER A 162 15.84 74.81 58.31
C SER A 162 16.38 74.70 59.74
N SER A 163 17.60 75.26 59.84
CA SER A 163 18.32 75.82 61.00
C SER A 163 19.05 74.79 61.88
N MET A 164 20.37 74.60 61.80
CA MET A 164 21.47 75.54 62.12
C MET A 164 21.19 76.33 63.41
N ASP A 165 21.74 75.90 64.54
CA ASP A 165 22.66 76.74 65.32
C ASP A 165 23.50 76.00 66.40
N THR A 166 24.74 76.46 66.50
CA THR A 166 25.75 76.44 67.60
C THR A 166 25.35 75.84 68.96
N THR A 167 26.18 75.03 69.64
CA THR A 167 27.52 75.32 70.22
C THR A 167 28.19 74.03 70.66
#